data_AF-A0A419V5C5-F1
#
_entry.id   AF-A0A419V5C5-F1
#
_cell.length_a   1.000
_cell.length_b   1.000
_cell.length_c   1.000
_cell.angle_alpha   90.00
_cell.angle_beta   90.00
_cell.angle_gamma   90.00
#
_symmetry.space_group_name_H-M   'P 1'
#
loop_
_entity.id
_entity.type
_entity.pdbx_description
1 polymer ?
#
loop_
_entity_poly.entity_id
_entity_poly.type
_entity_poly.pdbx_seq_one_letter_code
_entity_poly.pdbx_strand_id
1 'polypeptide(L)'
;MATNEAISYALVYKHLLGVTPSAKTYNERITAQKIAYLAQAYGTYIGEVNFFWHKRGPYSRAMTSILFEIENNKVEINNLISQLQIKEAIKPSLEKVKKIINNNPISCPIVVWLEICASILFLSKELRTDKPEVLVKELLKKKPFLKEHEESIWRSINLMLNNNSTLIQNCY
;
A
#
# COMPACT_ATOMS: atom_id res chain seq x y z
N MET A 1 -14.23 -16.53 -14.64
CA MET A 1 -14.42 -16.71 -13.19
C MET A 1 -13.27 -16.02 -12.52
N ALA A 2 -13.57 -15.15 -11.56
CA ALA A 2 -12.54 -14.41 -10.83
C ALA A 2 -11.71 -15.34 -9.94
N THR A 3 -10.41 -15.10 -9.87
CA THR A 3 -9.45 -15.80 -9.02
C THR A 3 -9.65 -15.43 -7.55
N ASN A 4 -9.22 -16.30 -6.65
CA ASN A 4 -9.26 -16.04 -5.21
C ASN A 4 -8.42 -14.83 -4.82
N GLU A 5 -7.31 -14.59 -5.52
CA GLU A 5 -6.44 -13.44 -5.36
C GLU A 5 -7.16 -12.14 -5.73
N ALA A 6 -7.86 -12.11 -6.87
CA ALA A 6 -8.67 -10.96 -7.29
C ALA A 6 -9.79 -10.65 -6.29
N ILE A 7 -10.52 -11.67 -5.84
CA ILE A 7 -11.59 -11.51 -4.85
C ILE A 7 -11.03 -11.01 -3.51
N SER A 8 -9.96 -11.63 -3.01
CA SER A 8 -9.35 -11.29 -1.72
C SER A 8 -8.81 -9.87 -1.71
N TYR A 9 -8.08 -9.49 -2.77
CA TYR A 9 -7.55 -8.15 -2.91
C TYR A 9 -8.66 -7.10 -3.06
N ALA A 10 -9.70 -7.37 -3.86
CA ALA A 10 -10.84 -6.47 -4.01
C ALA A 10 -11.58 -6.25 -2.68
N LEU A 11 -11.75 -7.30 -1.87
CA LEU A 11 -12.34 -7.22 -0.53
C LEU A 11 -11.49 -6.35 0.41
N VAL A 12 -10.17 -6.57 0.46
CA VAL A 12 -9.24 -5.77 1.26
C VAL A 12 -9.26 -4.30 0.83
N TYR A 13 -9.15 -4.04 -0.46
CA TYR A 13 -9.15 -2.68 -1.01
C TYR A 13 -10.47 -1.95 -0.71
N LYS A 14 -11.61 -2.63 -0.88
CA LYS A 14 -12.94 -2.08 -0.54
C LYS A 14 -13.08 -1.81 0.96
N HIS A 15 -12.55 -2.68 1.82
CA HIS A 15 -12.56 -2.44 3.27
C HIS A 15 -11.75 -1.18 3.65
N LEU A 16 -10.63 -0.94 2.98
CA LEU A 16 -9.75 0.19 3.27
C LEU A 16 -10.24 1.53 2.69
N LEU A 17 -10.81 1.51 1.48
CA LEU A 17 -11.13 2.73 0.72
C LEU A 17 -12.63 2.92 0.45
N GLY A 18 -13.49 1.97 0.84
CA GLY A 18 -14.93 2.02 0.62
C GLY A 18 -15.37 1.76 -0.83
N VAL A 19 -14.43 1.58 -1.76
CA VAL A 19 -14.69 1.39 -3.18
C VAL A 19 -13.93 0.18 -3.72
N THR A 20 -14.44 -0.47 -4.76
CA THR A 20 -13.74 -1.57 -5.45
C THR A 20 -12.56 -1.02 -6.27
N PRO A 21 -11.42 -1.73 -6.35
CA PRO A 21 -10.28 -1.25 -7.13
C PRO A 21 -10.62 -1.13 -8.62
N SER A 22 -9.89 -0.25 -9.31
CA SER A 22 -10.09 0.06 -10.73
C SER A 22 -8.75 0.08 -11.45
N ALA A 23 -8.75 -0.36 -12.72
CA ALA A 23 -7.58 -0.33 -13.59
C ALA A 23 -7.62 0.80 -14.64
N LYS A 24 -8.71 1.58 -14.69
CA LYS A 24 -9.03 2.48 -15.82
C LYS A 24 -7.99 3.58 -15.97
N THR A 25 -7.65 4.27 -14.88
CA THR A 25 -6.68 5.37 -14.92
C THR A 25 -5.31 4.96 -14.39
N TYR A 26 -4.28 5.69 -14.80
CA TYR A 26 -2.92 5.45 -14.31
C TYR A 26 -2.80 5.66 -12.79
N ASN A 27 -3.50 6.67 -12.24
CA ASN A 27 -3.49 6.94 -10.80
C ASN A 27 -4.21 5.86 -10.01
N GLU A 28 -5.33 5.32 -10.51
CA GLU A 28 -6.01 4.19 -9.87
C GLU A 28 -5.10 2.95 -9.81
N ARG A 29 -4.35 2.67 -10.89
CA ARG A 29 -3.37 1.58 -10.91
C ARG A 29 -2.24 1.79 -9.90
N ILE A 30 -1.74 3.02 -9.76
CA ILE A 30 -0.73 3.35 -8.73
C ILE A 30 -1.31 3.13 -7.34
N THR A 31 -2.47 3.71 -7.03
CA THR A 31 -3.13 3.59 -5.72
C THR A 31 -3.32 2.12 -5.35
N ALA A 32 -3.83 1.29 -6.28
CA ALA A 32 -3.99 -0.14 -6.08
C ALA A 32 -2.65 -0.83 -5.75
N GLN A 33 -1.60 -0.58 -6.52
CA GLN A 33 -0.27 -1.14 -6.25
C GLN A 33 0.26 -0.75 -4.86
N LYS A 34 -0.04 0.47 -4.38
CA LYS A 34 0.43 0.93 -3.06
C LYS A 34 -0.37 0.33 -1.92
N ILE A 35 -1.69 0.22 -2.06
CA ILE A 35 -2.53 -0.45 -1.08
C ILE A 35 -2.13 -1.92 -0.94
N ALA A 36 -1.92 -2.60 -2.07
CA ALA A 36 -1.46 -3.98 -2.09
C ALA A 36 -0.13 -4.14 -1.32
N TYR A 37 0.87 -3.33 -1.66
CA TYR A 37 2.16 -3.36 -0.98
C TYR A 37 2.05 -3.08 0.52
N LEU A 38 1.33 -2.03 0.92
CA LEU A 38 1.18 -1.65 2.32
C LEU A 38 0.46 -2.75 3.11
N ALA A 39 -0.62 -3.32 2.58
CA ALA A 39 -1.36 -4.42 3.22
C ALA A 39 -0.45 -5.64 3.46
N GLN A 40 0.30 -6.06 2.43
CA GLN A 40 1.25 -7.17 2.56
C GLN A 40 2.39 -6.86 3.54
N ALA A 41 2.91 -5.63 3.51
CA ALA A 41 3.98 -5.19 4.41
C ALA A 41 3.57 -5.20 5.89
N TYR A 42 2.27 -5.08 6.19
CA TYR A 42 1.70 -5.20 7.54
C TYR A 42 1.10 -6.58 7.85
N GLY A 43 1.34 -7.60 7.00
CA GLY A 43 1.01 -8.99 7.29
C GLY A 43 -0.32 -9.48 6.69
N THR A 44 -1.00 -8.69 5.87
CA THR A 44 -2.18 -9.17 5.15
C THR A 44 -1.76 -9.94 3.90
N TYR A 45 -2.06 -11.24 3.86
CA TYR A 45 -1.86 -12.03 2.64
C TYR A 45 -2.86 -11.60 1.55
N ILE A 46 -2.36 -11.21 0.39
CA ILE A 46 -3.14 -10.78 -0.78
C ILE A 46 -2.77 -11.60 -2.03
N GLY A 47 -2.27 -12.82 -1.84
CA GLY A 47 -1.74 -13.69 -2.89
C GLY A 47 -0.22 -13.64 -3.01
N GLU A 48 0.29 -14.40 -3.98
CA GLU A 48 1.72 -14.48 -4.31
C GLU A 48 2.18 -13.26 -5.13
N VAL A 49 2.18 -12.10 -4.50
CA VAL A 49 2.63 -10.85 -5.12
C VAL A 49 3.98 -10.44 -4.57
N ASN A 50 4.97 -10.37 -5.46
CA ASN A 50 6.31 -9.88 -5.14
C ASN A 50 6.48 -8.44 -5.63
N PHE A 51 7.01 -7.58 -4.78
CA PHE A 51 7.23 -6.17 -5.09
C PHE A 51 8.71 -5.88 -5.32
N PHE A 52 8.99 -5.10 -6.36
CA PHE A 52 10.33 -4.56 -6.65
C PHE A 52 10.25 -3.05 -6.87
N TRP A 53 11.39 -2.37 -6.80
CA TRP A 53 11.43 -0.93 -7.04
C TRP A 53 11.19 -0.60 -8.51
N HIS A 54 10.23 0.29 -8.79
CA HIS A 54 9.91 0.81 -10.12
C HIS A 54 9.78 2.35 -10.07
N LYS A 55 9.52 3.01 -11.22
CA LYS A 55 9.41 4.48 -11.36
C LYS A 55 8.54 5.13 -10.28
N ARG A 56 7.45 4.48 -9.87
CA ARG A 56 6.53 4.95 -8.83
C ARG A 56 6.75 4.29 -7.47
N GLY A 57 7.92 3.71 -7.20
CA GLY A 57 8.22 2.95 -5.96
C GLY A 57 7.85 1.46 -6.08
N PRO A 58 7.47 0.78 -4.98
CA PRO A 58 7.19 -0.66 -5.01
C PRO A 58 6.08 -1.02 -6.00
N TYR A 59 6.36 -1.99 -6.87
CA TYR A 59 5.46 -2.41 -7.93
C TYR A 59 5.50 -3.93 -8.11
N SER A 60 4.35 -4.53 -8.43
CA SER A 60 4.21 -5.95 -8.72
C SER A 60 3.52 -6.16 -10.07
N ARG A 61 4.13 -6.95 -10.96
CA ARG A 61 3.51 -7.35 -12.23
C ARG A 61 2.30 -8.24 -11.99
N ALA A 62 2.40 -9.18 -11.04
CA ALA A 62 1.28 -10.03 -10.63
C ALA A 62 0.09 -9.19 -10.13
N MET A 63 0.35 -8.14 -9.36
CA MET A 63 -0.70 -7.22 -8.92
C MET A 63 -1.31 -6.42 -10.08
N THR A 64 -0.55 -6.12 -11.13
CA THR A 64 -1.13 -5.54 -12.36
C THR A 64 -2.07 -6.52 -13.05
N SER A 65 -1.69 -7.79 -13.17
CA SER A 65 -2.56 -8.82 -13.76
C SER A 65 -3.86 -8.98 -12.96
N ILE A 66 -3.76 -9.09 -11.63
CA ILE A 66 -4.92 -9.17 -10.72
C ILE A 66 -5.82 -7.94 -10.89
N LEU A 67 -5.25 -6.74 -11.01
CA LEU A 67 -6.05 -5.52 -11.15
C LEU A 67 -6.82 -5.47 -12.48
N PHE A 68 -6.23 -5.91 -13.58
CA PHE A 68 -6.93 -6.01 -14.87
C PHE A 68 -7.97 -7.12 -14.86
N GLU A 69 -7.71 -8.23 -14.19
CA GLU A 69 -8.70 -9.28 -13.97
C GLU A 69 -9.91 -8.74 -13.20
N ILE A 70 -9.68 -7.92 -12.16
CA ILE A 70 -10.77 -7.28 -11.41
C ILE A 70 -11.59 -6.35 -12.29
N GLU A 71 -10.94 -5.55 -13.12
CA GLU A 71 -11.66 -4.64 -14.03
C GLU A 71 -12.49 -5.41 -15.07
N ASN A 72 -11.96 -6.52 -15.60
CA ASN A 72 -12.66 -7.35 -16.58
C ASN A 72 -13.84 -8.14 -15.97
N ASN A 73 -13.78 -8.48 -14.68
CA ASN A 73 -14.81 -9.26 -13.97
C ASN A 73 -15.53 -8.44 -12.90
N LYS A 74 -15.62 -7.11 -13.07
CA LYS A 74 -16.02 -6.16 -12.03
C LYS A 74 -17.39 -6.43 -11.42
N VAL A 75 -18.37 -6.83 -12.23
CA VAL A 75 -19.73 -7.14 -11.77
C VAL A 75 -19.75 -8.40 -10.91
N GLU A 76 -19.11 -9.47 -11.37
CA GLU A 76 -18.98 -10.74 -10.63
C GLU A 76 -18.28 -10.50 -9.29
N ILE A 77 -17.14 -9.80 -9.30
CA ILE A 77 -16.38 -9.52 -8.07
C ILE A 77 -17.18 -8.66 -7.09
N ASN A 78 -17.87 -7.61 -7.57
CA ASN A 78 -18.71 -6.78 -6.70
C ASN A 78 -19.81 -7.59 -6.02
N ASN A 79 -20.44 -8.51 -6.74
CA ASN A 79 -21.46 -9.40 -6.18
C ASN A 79 -20.85 -10.32 -5.12
N LEU A 80 -19.72 -10.96 -5.41
CA LEU A 80 -19.02 -11.85 -4.47
C LEU A 80 -18.59 -11.12 -3.20
N ILE A 81 -17.86 -10.00 -3.32
CA ILE A 81 -17.34 -9.29 -2.14
C ILE A 81 -18.42 -8.59 -1.32
N SER A 82 -19.64 -8.41 -1.85
CA SER A 82 -20.77 -7.89 -1.07
C SER A 82 -21.30 -8.88 -0.03
N GLN A 83 -21.02 -10.17 -0.23
CA GLN A 83 -21.42 -11.27 0.65
C GLN A 83 -20.30 -11.71 1.60
N LEU A 84 -19.09 -11.12 1.45
CA LEU A 84 -17.91 -11.48 2.23
C LEU A 84 -17.59 -10.42 3.29
N GLN A 85 -16.93 -10.87 4.35
CA GLN A 85 -16.41 -10.01 5.42
C GLN A 85 -14.92 -10.24 5.63
N ILE A 86 -14.23 -9.18 6.05
CA ILE A 86 -12.84 -9.27 6.50
C ILE A 86 -12.79 -10.11 7.77
N LYS A 87 -11.93 -11.14 7.76
CA LYS A 87 -11.69 -11.99 8.93
C LYS A 87 -11.12 -11.16 10.08
N GLU A 88 -11.60 -11.38 11.30
CA GLU A 88 -11.13 -10.67 12.50
C GLU A 88 -9.60 -10.71 12.65
N ALA A 89 -8.99 -11.86 12.35
CA ALA A 89 -7.55 -12.08 12.48
C ALA A 89 -6.67 -11.10 11.67
N ILE A 90 -7.17 -10.56 10.54
CA ILE A 90 -6.40 -9.64 9.69
C ILE A 90 -6.76 -8.17 9.91
N LYS A 91 -7.81 -7.87 10.70
CA LYS A 91 -8.22 -6.48 10.98
C LYS A 91 -7.12 -5.65 11.63
N PRO A 92 -6.34 -6.14 12.63
CA PRO A 92 -5.26 -5.34 13.22
C PRO A 92 -4.22 -4.89 12.19
N SER A 93 -3.91 -5.74 11.20
CA SER A 93 -3.01 -5.40 10.08
C SER A 93 -3.63 -4.34 9.17
N LEU A 94 -4.92 -4.47 8.82
CA LEU A 94 -5.61 -3.51 7.97
C LEU A 94 -5.83 -2.16 8.66
N GLU A 95 -6.01 -2.12 9.98
CA GLU A 95 -6.12 -0.87 10.74
C GLU A 95 -4.81 -0.06 10.69
N LYS A 96 -3.64 -0.70 10.61
CA LYS A 96 -2.37 0.01 10.36
C LYS A 96 -2.37 0.71 9.00
N VAL A 97 -2.88 0.05 7.96
CA VAL A 97 -3.01 0.64 6.62
C VAL A 97 -4.06 1.76 6.61
N LYS A 98 -5.18 1.56 7.31
CA LYS A 98 -6.25 2.55 7.43
C LYS A 98 -5.76 3.82 8.15
N LYS A 99 -4.93 3.67 9.18
CA LYS A 99 -4.24 4.78 9.85
C LYS A 99 -3.37 5.57 8.87
N ILE A 100 -2.67 4.90 7.93
CA ILE A 100 -1.91 5.57 6.86
C ILE A 100 -2.84 6.37 5.95
N ILE A 101 -3.90 5.75 5.45
CA ILE A 101 -4.87 6.41 4.54
C ILE A 101 -5.47 7.65 5.22
N ASN A 102 -5.91 7.52 6.46
CA ASN A 102 -6.56 8.60 7.21
C ASN A 102 -5.60 9.74 7.63
N ASN A 103 -4.29 9.51 7.59
CA ASN A 103 -3.28 10.53 7.90
C ASN A 103 -2.78 11.28 6.66
N ASN A 104 -3.43 11.11 5.51
CA ASN A 104 -3.14 11.89 4.31
C ASN A 104 -3.24 13.41 4.60
N PRO A 105 -2.18 14.20 4.36
CA PRO A 105 -2.26 15.66 4.41
C PRO A 105 -3.22 16.21 3.34
N ILE A 106 -4.04 17.21 3.67
CA ILE A 106 -4.98 17.83 2.70
C ILE A 106 -4.24 18.39 1.47
N SER A 107 -3.02 18.88 1.66
CA SER A 107 -2.15 19.43 0.62
C SER A 107 -1.53 18.37 -0.31
N CYS A 108 -1.67 17.08 -0.01
CA CYS A 108 -1.03 16.00 -0.74
C CYS A 108 -2.08 15.10 -1.40
N PRO A 109 -2.08 14.97 -2.74
CA PRO A 109 -2.98 14.03 -3.40
C PRO A 109 -2.78 12.59 -2.88
N ILE A 110 -3.87 11.86 -2.63
CA ILE A 110 -3.82 10.49 -2.05
C ILE A 110 -2.89 9.53 -2.79
N VAL A 111 -2.85 9.61 -4.13
CA VAL A 111 -1.95 8.80 -4.94
C VAL A 111 -0.48 9.10 -4.64
N VAL A 112 -0.13 10.37 -4.39
CA VAL A 112 1.22 10.80 -4.03
C VAL A 112 1.53 10.41 -2.58
N TRP A 113 0.60 10.62 -1.66
CA TRP A 113 0.73 10.22 -0.26
C TRP A 113 1.01 8.72 -0.11
N LEU A 114 0.20 7.87 -0.74
CA LEU A 114 0.39 6.41 -0.70
C LEU A 114 1.70 6.00 -1.38
N GLU A 115 2.11 6.70 -2.42
CA GLU A 115 3.40 6.46 -3.06
C GLU A 115 4.57 6.81 -2.14
N ILE A 116 4.52 7.92 -1.42
CA ILE A 116 5.53 8.29 -0.41
C ILE A 116 5.59 7.20 0.67
N CYS A 117 4.44 6.84 1.25
CA CYS A 117 4.35 5.85 2.31
C CYS A 117 4.93 4.48 1.89
N ALA A 118 4.44 3.95 0.77
CA ALA A 118 4.94 2.69 0.27
C ALA A 118 6.44 2.74 -0.07
N SER A 119 6.94 3.87 -0.60
CA SER A 119 8.34 4.02 -0.97
C SER A 119 9.26 4.07 0.25
N ILE A 120 8.93 4.85 1.29
CA ILE A 120 9.73 4.91 2.52
C ILE A 120 9.77 3.53 3.20
N LEU A 121 8.64 2.85 3.31
CA LEU A 121 8.61 1.51 3.92
C LEU A 121 9.40 0.47 3.10
N PHE A 122 9.39 0.57 1.77
CA PHE A 122 10.22 -0.28 0.91
C PHE A 122 11.71 0.02 1.10
N LEU A 123 12.10 1.30 1.06
CA LEU A 123 13.50 1.72 1.21
C LEU A 123 14.05 1.36 2.60
N SER A 124 13.25 1.48 3.66
CA SER A 124 13.67 1.06 5.02
C SER A 124 14.05 -0.42 5.05
N LYS A 125 13.25 -1.28 4.40
CA LYS A 125 13.53 -2.72 4.29
C LYS A 125 14.73 -3.02 3.39
N GLU A 126 14.81 -2.37 2.23
CA GLU A 126 15.88 -2.58 1.25
C GLU A 126 17.25 -2.14 1.79
N LEU A 127 17.30 -0.96 2.43
CA LEU A 127 18.51 -0.40 3.01
C LEU A 127 18.79 -0.89 4.44
N ARG A 128 17.85 -1.63 5.04
CA ARG A 128 17.90 -2.10 6.43
C ARG A 128 18.17 -0.97 7.43
N THR A 129 17.43 0.14 7.28
CA THR A 129 17.59 1.33 8.12
C THR A 129 16.26 2.03 8.34
N ASP A 130 16.06 2.51 9.56
CA ASP A 130 14.93 3.38 9.91
C ASP A 130 15.36 4.84 10.11
N LYS A 131 16.63 5.17 9.78
CA LYS A 131 17.17 6.52 9.90
C LYS A 131 16.47 7.49 8.94
N PRO A 132 15.69 8.47 9.42
CA PRO A 132 14.90 9.36 8.57
C PRO A 132 15.71 10.05 7.48
N GLU A 133 16.86 10.61 7.83
CA GLU A 133 17.73 11.37 6.93
C GLU A 133 18.25 10.52 5.75
N VAL A 134 18.54 9.24 6.00
CA VAL A 134 18.99 8.30 4.97
C VAL A 134 17.84 7.99 4.01
N LEU A 135 16.65 7.76 4.55
CA LEU A 135 15.45 7.43 3.78
C LEU A 135 14.96 8.61 2.93
N VAL A 136 14.94 9.82 3.50
CA VAL A 136 14.60 11.06 2.77
C VAL A 136 15.58 11.28 1.63
N LYS A 137 16.88 11.17 1.91
CA LYS A 137 17.93 11.36 0.90
C LYS A 137 17.77 10.37 -0.26
N GLU A 138 17.60 9.08 0.03
CA GLU A 138 17.45 8.08 -1.04
C GLU A 138 16.12 8.24 -1.78
N LEU A 139 15.02 8.56 -1.08
CA LEU A 139 13.72 8.82 -1.72
C LEU A 139 13.83 9.99 -2.70
N LEU A 140 14.38 11.13 -2.29
CA LEU A 140 14.49 12.33 -3.13
C LEU A 140 15.51 12.15 -4.26
N LYS A 141 16.57 11.36 -4.05
CA LYS A 141 17.50 10.96 -5.11
C LYS A 141 16.79 10.17 -6.21
N LYS A 142 15.95 9.19 -5.83
CA LYS A 142 15.20 8.36 -6.79
C LYS A 142 13.98 9.08 -7.36
N LYS A 143 13.41 10.06 -6.63
CA LYS A 143 12.16 10.77 -6.97
C LYS A 143 12.25 12.26 -6.65
N PRO A 144 12.98 13.06 -7.46
CA PRO A 144 13.19 14.49 -7.19
C PRO A 144 11.90 15.30 -7.15
N PHE A 145 10.87 14.89 -7.90
CA PHE A 145 9.57 15.59 -7.91
C PHE A 145 8.87 15.59 -6.54
N LEU A 146 9.18 14.64 -5.66
CA LEU A 146 8.59 14.60 -4.31
C LEU A 146 9.13 15.70 -3.38
N LYS A 147 10.12 16.50 -3.82
CA LYS A 147 10.65 17.63 -3.05
C LYS A 147 9.56 18.64 -2.69
N GLU A 148 8.55 18.83 -3.55
CA GLU A 148 7.41 19.71 -3.28
C GLU A 148 6.46 19.16 -2.19
N HIS A 149 6.66 17.90 -1.78
CA HIS A 149 5.85 17.21 -0.77
C HIS A 149 6.68 16.87 0.49
N GLU A 150 7.69 17.67 0.82
CA GLU A 150 8.61 17.40 1.95
C GLU A 150 7.88 17.18 3.28
N GLU A 151 6.87 17.99 3.60
CA GLU A 151 6.05 17.81 4.81
C GLU A 151 5.39 16.41 4.85
N SER A 152 4.91 15.94 3.70
CA SER A 152 4.31 14.60 3.58
C SER A 152 5.36 13.49 3.77
N ILE A 153 6.58 13.70 3.31
CA ILE A 153 7.67 12.72 3.51
C ILE A 153 7.96 12.55 5.00
N TRP A 154 8.17 13.66 5.73
CA TRP A 154 8.44 13.62 7.17
C TRP A 154 7.27 13.07 7.97
N ARG A 155 6.05 13.43 7.61
CA ARG A 155 4.84 12.86 8.23
C ARG A 155 4.76 11.36 8.02
N SER A 156 5.07 10.89 6.81
CA SER A 156 5.07 9.46 6.48
C SER A 156 6.08 8.67 7.31
N ILE A 157 7.30 9.19 7.47
CA ILE A 157 8.34 8.59 8.32
C ILE A 157 7.86 8.45 9.76
N ASN A 158 7.34 9.53 10.35
CA ASN A 158 6.84 9.52 11.73
C ASN A 158 5.71 8.50 11.90
N LEU A 159 4.88 8.33 10.87
CA LEU A 159 3.77 7.39 10.93
C LEU A 159 4.21 5.94 10.79
N MET A 160 5.20 5.62 9.97
CA MET A 160 5.55 4.24 9.65
C MET A 160 6.67 3.68 10.52
N LEU A 161 7.64 4.50 10.93
CA LEU A 161 8.84 4.02 11.61
C LEU A 161 8.73 4.17 13.13
N ASN A 162 8.08 5.22 13.64
CA ASN A 162 7.90 5.40 15.08
C ASN A 162 6.81 4.51 15.70
N ASN A 163 6.03 3.80 14.87
CA ASN A 163 5.08 2.77 15.33
C ASN A 163 5.70 1.35 15.36
N ASN A 164 6.97 1.19 14.96
CA ASN A 164 7.66 -0.10 14.91
C ASN A 164 8.64 -0.35 16.07
N SER A 165 8.82 0.60 16.98
CA SER A 165 9.66 0.47 18.18
C SER A 165 9.14 -0.55 19.21
N THR A 166 8.02 -1.23 18.95
CA THR A 166 7.46 -2.30 19.79
C THR A 166 7.67 -3.73 19.26
N LEU A 167 8.35 -3.95 18.12
CA LEU A 167 8.48 -5.29 17.52
C LEU A 167 9.89 -5.90 17.58
N ILE A 168 10.85 -5.29 18.28
CA ILE A 168 12.21 -5.83 18.45
C ILE A 168 12.57 -6.01 19.95
N GLN A 169 11.60 -6.36 20.81
CA GLN A 169 11.90 -6.68 22.23
C GLN A 169 11.48 -8.07 22.71
N ASN A 170 10.84 -8.92 21.90
CA ASN A 170 10.39 -10.24 22.37
C ASN A 170 10.94 -11.42 21.55
N CYS A 171 12.24 -11.42 21.25
CA CYS A 171 12.96 -12.59 20.78
C CYS A 171 14.34 -12.65 21.45
N TYR A 172 14.37 -12.88 22.76
CA TYR A 172 15.47 -13.50 23.49
C TYR A 172 14.88 -14.37 24.60
#